data_AF-A0A925Y212-F1
#
_entry.id   AF-A0A925Y212-F1
#
_cell.length_a   1.000
_cell.length_b   1.000
_cell.length_c   1.000
_cell.angle_alpha   90.00
_cell.angle_beta   90.00
_cell.angle_gamma   90.00
#
_symmetry.space_group_name_H-M   'P 1'
#
loop_
_entity.id
_entity.type
_entity.pdbx_description
1 polymer ?
#
loop_
_entity_poly.entity_id
_entity_poly.type
_entity_poly.pdbx_seq_one_letter_code
_entity_poly.pdbx_strand_id
1 'polypeptide(L)'
;MRMQRAMNLGWVLVLLAGAGAGMAGGAHALPPAVVAQSDLLPRLDVPYVPTQSEVVAEMLKLADLNQDDVLYDLGCGDGRLVITAAQKFGARGIGVDIDPERIEESERNAKQAGVTGRVKFFEQDLFRTDLREATAVTLYLFPDVNVRLRPKLLRELKPGTPVISNEFNMGEWEADRVLRVQAPDRIYVVYYWLVPAHAEGTWQWRLPSPTGPVDYTLQLRQQFQKVSGTATVNGKAAS
;
A
#
# COMPACT_ATOMS: atom_id res chain seq x y z
N MET A 1 0.16 36.43 -24.10
CA MET A 1 1.25 37.43 -23.98
C MET A 1 1.95 37.16 -22.65
N ARG A 2 2.78 36.11 -22.60
CA ARG A 2 4.25 36.12 -22.51
C ARG A 2 4.82 36.91 -21.32
N MET A 3 5.50 36.14 -20.45
CA MET A 3 6.75 36.46 -19.73
C MET A 3 6.62 37.50 -18.61
N GLN A 4 7.17 37.34 -17.40
CA GLN A 4 8.47 36.83 -16.96
C GLN A 4 8.38 36.60 -15.44
N ARG A 5 9.20 35.70 -14.89
CA ARG A 5 10.05 35.99 -13.71
C ARG A 5 11.12 34.90 -13.58
N ALA A 6 12.34 35.31 -13.88
CA ALA A 6 13.56 34.54 -13.70
C ALA A 6 14.13 34.76 -12.30
N MET A 7 14.66 33.65 -11.75
CA MET A 7 15.79 33.44 -10.83
C MET A 7 16.40 34.62 -10.06
N ASN A 8 16.65 34.39 -8.77
CA ASN A 8 17.84 34.89 -8.09
C ASN A 8 18.36 33.82 -7.11
N LEU A 9 19.51 33.22 -7.44
CA LEU A 9 20.32 32.41 -6.53
C LEU A 9 21.17 33.35 -5.67
N GLY A 10 21.06 33.22 -4.35
CA GLY A 10 21.88 33.93 -3.37
C GLY A 10 23.26 33.30 -3.22
N TRP A 11 24.28 34.14 -3.29
CA TRP A 11 25.68 33.86 -3.03
C TRP A 11 25.96 33.70 -1.53
N VAL A 12 26.87 32.80 -1.16
CA VAL A 12 27.60 32.88 0.12
C VAL A 12 29.10 32.89 -0.19
N LEU A 13 29.74 34.01 0.16
CA LEU A 13 31.18 34.20 0.18
C LEU A 13 31.79 33.40 1.34
N VAL A 14 32.94 32.76 1.08
CA VAL A 14 33.91 32.39 2.12
C VAL A 14 35.17 33.21 1.88
N LEU A 15 35.52 34.04 2.86
CA LEU A 15 36.78 34.77 2.95
C LEU A 15 37.88 33.82 3.44
N LEU A 16 39.03 33.81 2.75
CA LEU A 16 40.28 33.27 3.28
C LEU A 16 41.38 34.33 3.16
N ALA A 17 41.95 34.66 4.31
CA ALA A 17 43.14 35.48 4.46
C ALA A 17 44.41 34.62 4.38
N GLY A 18 45.51 35.19 3.88
CA GLY A 18 46.87 34.69 4.14
C GLY A 18 47.77 34.66 2.92
N ALA A 19 48.62 35.68 2.79
CA ALA A 19 49.73 35.73 1.85
C ALA A 19 50.97 35.01 2.42
N GLY A 20 51.69 34.27 1.56
CA GLY A 20 53.02 33.72 1.88
C GLY A 20 53.61 32.96 0.70
N ALA A 21 54.60 33.57 0.04
CA ALA A 21 55.29 33.04 -1.14
C ALA A 21 56.33 31.98 -0.77
N GLY A 22 56.47 30.96 -1.62
CA GLY A 22 57.57 29.98 -1.59
C GLY A 22 57.43 28.92 -2.68
N MET A 23 58.20 29.07 -3.77
CA MET A 23 58.30 28.12 -4.87
C MET A 23 59.29 26.99 -4.52
N ALA A 24 58.85 25.73 -4.57
CA ALA A 24 59.72 24.57 -4.85
C ALA A 24 58.86 23.40 -5.36
N GLY A 25 59.19 22.91 -6.55
CA GLY A 25 58.48 21.82 -7.23
C GLY A 25 58.65 20.47 -6.55
N GLY A 26 57.52 19.79 -6.34
CA GLY A 26 57.42 18.39 -5.98
C GLY A 26 56.02 17.90 -6.35
N ALA A 27 55.92 17.04 -7.36
CA ALA A 27 54.66 16.42 -7.74
C ALA A 27 54.23 15.41 -6.66
N HIS A 28 53.50 15.88 -5.66
CA HIS A 28 52.80 15.00 -4.72
C HIS A 28 51.49 14.55 -5.35
N ALA A 29 51.44 13.27 -5.74
CA ALA A 29 50.19 12.61 -6.12
C ALA A 29 49.22 12.66 -4.93
N LEU A 30 48.03 13.22 -5.17
CA LEU A 30 46.92 13.18 -4.21
C LEU A 30 46.50 11.72 -3.99
N PRO A 31 46.20 11.29 -2.76
CA PRO A 31 45.63 9.97 -2.54
C PRO A 31 44.26 9.88 -3.24
N PRO A 32 43.86 8.69 -3.74
CA PRO A 32 42.54 8.53 -4.33
C PRO A 32 41.48 8.88 -3.28
N ALA A 33 40.54 9.73 -3.67
CA ALA A 33 39.37 10.04 -2.87
C ALA A 33 38.69 8.72 -2.49
N VAL A 34 38.58 8.46 -1.19
CA VAL A 34 37.69 7.43 -0.67
C VAL A 34 36.28 7.86 -1.05
N VAL A 35 35.72 7.22 -2.06
CA VAL A 35 34.31 7.37 -2.43
C VAL A 35 33.52 6.86 -1.23
N ALA A 36 32.89 7.78 -0.50
CA ALA A 36 31.96 7.44 0.56
C ALA A 36 30.87 6.54 -0.04
N GLN A 37 30.71 5.33 0.51
CA GLN A 37 29.60 4.43 0.22
C GLN A 37 28.30 5.09 0.73
N SER A 38 27.71 5.99 -0.05
CA SER A 38 26.36 6.52 0.21
C SER A 38 25.28 5.85 -0.64
N ASP A 39 25.64 4.93 -1.54
CA ASP A 39 24.73 4.38 -2.55
C ASP A 39 24.11 3.02 -2.19
N LEU A 40 24.14 2.63 -0.91
CA LEU A 40 23.56 1.35 -0.46
C LEU A 40 22.24 1.47 0.32
N LEU A 41 21.80 2.68 0.66
CA LEU A 41 20.48 2.87 1.25
C LEU A 41 19.45 3.04 0.13
N PRO A 42 18.37 2.26 0.11
CA PRO A 42 17.26 2.50 -0.80
C PRO A 42 16.81 3.95 -0.63
N ARG A 43 16.73 4.71 -1.73
CA ARG A 43 16.07 6.02 -1.69
C ARG A 43 14.64 5.78 -1.23
N LEU A 44 14.29 6.29 -0.05
CA LEU A 44 12.92 6.32 0.43
C LEU A 44 12.15 7.25 -0.51
N ASP A 45 11.33 6.67 -1.39
CA ASP A 45 10.50 7.41 -2.33
C ASP A 45 9.42 8.26 -1.61
N VAL A 46 9.19 8.03 -0.30
CA VAL A 46 8.09 8.58 0.51
C VAL A 46 8.59 9.02 1.90
N PRO A 47 8.34 10.28 2.35
CA PRO A 47 8.60 10.67 3.73
C PRO A 47 7.59 10.01 4.68
N TYR A 48 8.06 9.54 5.83
CA TYR A 48 7.19 8.95 6.84
C TYR A 48 6.21 9.99 7.44
N VAL A 49 4.91 9.73 7.30
CA VAL A 49 3.83 10.49 7.95
C VAL A 49 2.87 9.49 8.61
N PRO A 50 2.73 9.51 9.94
CA PRO A 50 1.86 8.55 10.60
C PRO A 50 0.36 8.81 10.39
N THR A 51 -0.43 7.75 10.33
CA THR A 51 -1.90 7.83 10.35
C THR A 51 -2.40 8.22 11.75
N GLN A 52 -3.23 9.26 11.85
CA GLN A 52 -3.83 9.72 13.12
C GLN A 52 -4.70 8.63 13.77
N SER A 53 -4.74 8.58 15.10
CA SER A 53 -5.41 7.53 15.89
C SER A 53 -6.90 7.34 15.56
N GLU A 54 -7.60 8.43 15.28
CA GLU A 54 -9.01 8.46 14.89
C GLU A 54 -9.19 7.77 13.53
N VAL A 55 -8.26 8.02 12.60
CA VAL A 55 -8.24 7.39 11.28
C VAL A 55 -7.88 5.91 11.40
N VAL A 56 -6.90 5.55 12.24
CA VAL A 56 -6.57 4.15 12.55
C VAL A 56 -7.81 3.40 13.04
N ALA A 57 -8.55 3.99 13.99
CA ALA A 57 -9.74 3.36 14.55
C ALA A 57 -10.82 3.09 13.50
N GLU A 58 -11.10 4.06 12.63
CA GLU A 58 -12.10 3.89 11.56
C GLU A 58 -11.62 2.91 10.48
N MET A 59 -10.34 2.92 10.10
CA MET A 59 -9.78 1.95 9.16
C MET A 59 -9.92 0.52 9.67
N LEU A 60 -9.56 0.26 10.94
CA LEU A 60 -9.66 -1.08 11.53
C LEU A 60 -11.10 -1.52 11.78
N LYS A 61 -12.01 -0.58 12.06
CA LYS A 61 -13.44 -0.86 12.15
C LYS A 61 -14.04 -1.26 10.79
N LEU A 62 -13.62 -0.60 9.71
CA LEU A 62 -14.02 -0.99 8.34
C LEU A 62 -13.49 -2.36 7.93
N ALA A 63 -12.31 -2.73 8.43
CA ALA A 63 -11.72 -4.03 8.18
C ALA A 63 -12.47 -5.19 8.86
N ASP A 64 -13.30 -4.89 9.86
CA ASP A 64 -14.15 -5.86 10.59
C ASP A 64 -13.36 -7.09 11.10
N LEU A 65 -12.21 -6.81 11.73
CA LEU A 65 -11.26 -7.84 12.15
C LEU A 65 -11.74 -8.62 13.39
N ASN A 66 -11.34 -9.87 13.46
CA ASN A 66 -11.42 -10.72 14.65
C ASN A 66 -10.08 -11.44 14.92
N GLN A 67 -10.07 -12.33 15.91
CA GLN A 67 -8.85 -13.02 16.37
C GLN A 67 -8.24 -14.01 15.38
N ASP A 68 -9.03 -14.46 14.39
CA ASP A 68 -8.61 -15.41 13.34
C ASP A 68 -8.06 -14.68 12.11
N ASP A 69 -8.16 -13.35 12.08
CA ASP A 69 -7.68 -12.52 10.99
C ASP A 69 -6.17 -12.26 11.04
N VAL A 70 -5.62 -12.00 9.85
CA VAL A 70 -4.23 -11.58 9.63
C VAL A 70 -4.25 -10.27 8.85
N LEU A 71 -4.01 -9.17 9.56
CA LEU A 71 -3.88 -7.85 8.97
C LEU A 71 -2.47 -7.66 8.42
N TYR A 72 -2.37 -7.27 7.16
CA TYR A 72 -1.14 -6.79 6.55
C TYR A 72 -1.16 -5.26 6.45
N ASP A 73 -0.10 -4.60 6.89
CA ASP A 73 0.09 -3.16 6.72
C ASP A 73 1.32 -2.91 5.85
N LEU A 74 1.11 -2.41 4.63
CA LEU A 74 2.16 -2.23 3.63
C LEU A 74 2.66 -0.78 3.67
N GLY A 75 3.91 -0.59 4.10
CA GLY A 75 4.44 0.70 4.55
C GLY A 75 4.06 0.97 6.01
N CYS A 76 4.37 0.03 6.91
CA CYS A 76 3.81 0.02 8.26
C CYS A 76 4.36 1.11 9.20
N GLY A 77 5.49 1.73 8.87
CA GLY A 77 6.10 2.77 9.69
C GLY A 77 6.34 2.30 11.12
N ASP A 78 5.78 3.01 12.10
CA ASP A 78 5.89 2.67 13.53
C ASP A 78 5.05 1.46 13.99
N GLY A 79 4.36 0.79 13.06
CA GLY A 79 3.58 -0.42 13.30
C GLY A 79 2.21 -0.19 13.93
N ARG A 80 1.76 1.06 14.07
CA ARG A 80 0.55 1.40 14.85
C ARG A 80 -0.72 0.66 14.41
N LEU A 81 -0.91 0.40 13.11
CA LEU A 81 -2.11 -0.28 12.59
C LEU A 81 -2.15 -1.73 13.07
N VAL A 82 -1.09 -2.50 12.82
CA VAL A 82 -1.01 -3.91 13.21
C VAL A 82 -0.94 -4.10 14.73
N ILE A 83 -0.29 -3.18 15.44
CA ILE A 83 -0.27 -3.17 16.92
C ILE A 83 -1.68 -2.91 17.46
N THR A 84 -2.38 -1.90 16.95
CA THR A 84 -3.75 -1.60 17.38
C THR A 84 -4.70 -2.74 17.04
N ALA A 85 -4.53 -3.38 15.87
CA ALA A 85 -5.31 -4.54 15.46
C ALA A 85 -5.16 -5.70 16.46
N ALA A 86 -3.92 -6.02 16.85
CA ALA A 86 -3.64 -7.05 17.83
C ALA A 86 -4.21 -6.72 19.22
N GLN A 87 -4.08 -5.46 19.68
CA GLN A 87 -4.58 -5.04 20.99
C GLN A 87 -6.11 -5.04 21.08
N LYS A 88 -6.80 -4.58 20.03
CA LYS A 88 -8.25 -4.35 20.08
C LYS A 88 -9.09 -5.53 19.59
N PHE A 89 -8.58 -6.27 18.60
CA PHE A 89 -9.35 -7.33 17.92
C PHE A 89 -8.72 -8.71 18.13
N GLY A 90 -7.53 -8.80 18.72
CA GLY A 90 -6.79 -10.06 18.88
C GLY A 90 -6.23 -10.61 17.56
N ALA A 91 -6.39 -9.87 16.45
CA ALA A 91 -5.90 -10.25 15.13
C ALA A 91 -4.38 -10.44 15.14
N ARG A 92 -3.89 -11.29 14.24
CA ARG A 92 -2.47 -11.30 13.89
C ARG A 92 -2.15 -10.10 13.01
N GLY A 93 -0.92 -9.61 13.11
CA GLY A 93 -0.45 -8.48 12.32
C GLY A 93 0.88 -8.75 11.63
N ILE A 94 1.00 -8.35 10.37
CA ILE A 94 2.24 -8.32 9.62
C ILE A 94 2.46 -6.91 9.10
N GLY A 95 3.46 -6.22 9.65
CA GLY A 95 3.92 -4.94 9.14
C GLY A 95 5.09 -5.12 8.19
N VAL A 96 5.06 -4.42 7.06
CA VAL A 96 6.17 -4.38 6.11
C VAL A 96 6.58 -2.95 5.88
N ASP A 97 7.86 -2.67 6.01
CA ASP A 97 8.45 -1.38 5.64
C ASP A 97 9.82 -1.61 5.01
N ILE A 98 10.26 -0.68 4.15
CA ILE A 98 11.59 -0.77 3.51
C ILE A 98 12.66 -0.08 4.37
N ASP A 99 12.24 0.80 5.29
CA ASP A 99 13.13 1.55 6.16
C ASP A 99 13.46 0.74 7.43
N PRO A 100 14.73 0.32 7.64
CA PRO A 100 15.12 -0.43 8.82
C PRO A 100 14.86 0.34 10.13
N GLU A 101 14.92 1.68 10.13
CA GLU A 101 14.62 2.47 11.32
C GLU A 101 13.14 2.35 11.73
N ARG A 102 12.24 2.29 10.74
CA ARG A 102 10.80 2.06 10.98
C ARG A 102 10.58 0.66 11.56
N ILE A 103 11.26 -0.35 11.02
CA ILE A 103 11.16 -1.72 11.53
C ILE A 103 11.62 -1.80 12.99
N GLU A 104 12.79 -1.26 13.33
CA GLU A 104 13.26 -1.23 14.71
C GLU A 104 12.30 -0.48 15.65
N GLU A 105 11.73 0.65 15.19
CA GLU A 105 10.74 1.40 15.95
C GLU A 105 9.47 0.57 16.20
N SER A 106 8.96 -0.09 15.15
CA SER A 106 7.75 -0.92 15.22
C SER A 106 7.91 -2.13 16.14
N GLU A 107 9.08 -2.76 16.16
CA GLU A 107 9.40 -3.85 17.09
C GLU A 107 9.44 -3.37 18.54
N ARG A 108 10.06 -2.20 18.80
CA ARG A 108 10.05 -1.57 20.13
C ARG A 108 8.63 -1.25 20.58
N ASN A 109 7.81 -0.70 19.69
CA ASN A 109 6.41 -0.35 19.98
C ASN A 109 5.58 -1.60 20.28
N ALA A 110 5.74 -2.68 19.51
CA ALA A 110 5.05 -3.94 19.77
C ALA A 110 5.45 -4.57 21.11
N LYS A 111 6.73 -4.46 21.49
CA LYS A 111 7.22 -4.88 22.80
C LYS A 111 6.59 -4.08 23.93
N GLN A 112 6.56 -2.75 23.81
CA GLN A 112 5.92 -1.86 24.80
C GLN A 112 4.41 -2.12 24.91
N ALA A 113 3.76 -2.40 23.79
CA ALA A 113 2.34 -2.74 23.70
C ALA A 113 2.00 -4.16 24.19
N GLY A 114 2.99 -5.02 24.43
CA GLY A 114 2.79 -6.39 24.90
C GLY A 114 2.22 -7.35 23.85
N VAL A 115 2.38 -7.07 22.55
CA VAL A 115 1.75 -7.83 21.44
C VAL A 115 2.73 -8.60 20.56
N THR A 116 3.98 -8.79 20.99
CA THR A 116 5.04 -9.46 20.21
C THR A 116 4.70 -10.90 19.81
N GLY A 117 3.78 -11.57 20.52
CA GLY A 117 3.28 -12.90 20.15
C GLY A 117 2.24 -12.90 19.01
N ARG A 118 1.75 -11.73 18.61
CA ARG A 118 0.68 -11.55 17.62
C ARG A 118 1.13 -10.78 16.37
N VAL A 119 2.16 -9.95 16.49
CA VAL A 119 2.65 -9.11 15.39
C VAL A 119 4.07 -9.49 14.96
N LYS A 120 4.34 -9.37 13.67
CA LYS A 120 5.69 -9.50 13.08
C LYS A 120 5.95 -8.34 12.13
N PHE A 121 7.20 -7.94 12.02
CA PHE A 121 7.66 -6.89 11.12
C PHE A 121 8.73 -7.43 10.18
N PHE A 122 8.73 -6.97 8.94
CA PHE A 122 9.70 -7.36 7.93
C PHE A 122 10.25 -6.14 7.21
N GLU A 123 11.57 -5.99 7.22
CA GLU A 123 12.28 -5.08 6.34
C GLU A 123 12.22 -5.63 4.91
N GLN A 124 11.24 -5.18 4.13
CA GLN A 124 10.99 -5.74 2.80
C GLN A 124 10.29 -4.74 1.88
N ASP A 125 10.57 -4.87 0.58
CA ASP A 125 9.78 -4.22 -0.45
C ASP A 125 8.34 -4.80 -0.48
N LEU A 126 7.35 -3.93 -0.26
CA LEU A 126 5.92 -4.26 -0.32
C LEU A 126 5.51 -4.90 -1.66
N PHE A 127 6.18 -4.56 -2.77
CA PHE A 127 5.90 -5.16 -4.09
C PHE A 127 6.33 -6.64 -4.17
N ARG A 128 7.25 -7.06 -3.29
CA ARG A 128 7.79 -8.42 -3.21
C ARG A 128 7.21 -9.25 -2.06
N THR A 129 6.42 -8.64 -1.19
CA THR A 129 5.80 -9.29 -0.03
C THR A 129 4.72 -10.27 -0.46
N ASP A 130 4.68 -11.48 0.06
CA ASP A 130 3.60 -12.44 -0.22
C ASP A 130 2.34 -12.10 0.58
N LEU A 131 1.24 -11.83 -0.12
CA LEU A 131 -0.02 -11.40 0.50
C LEU A 131 -1.06 -12.52 0.63
N ARG A 132 -0.74 -13.76 0.24
CA ARG A 132 -1.74 -14.84 0.12
C ARG A 132 -2.38 -15.29 1.45
N GLU A 133 -1.74 -15.02 2.58
CA GLU A 133 -2.32 -15.28 3.91
C GLU A 133 -3.09 -14.10 4.49
N ALA A 134 -3.01 -12.91 3.89
CA ALA A 134 -3.70 -11.73 4.39
C ALA A 134 -5.23 -11.93 4.34
N THR A 135 -5.90 -11.63 5.45
CA THR A 135 -7.36 -11.54 5.49
C THR A 135 -7.84 -10.09 5.46
N ALA A 136 -6.96 -9.12 5.70
CA ALA A 136 -7.18 -7.70 5.45
C ALA A 136 -5.85 -7.01 5.09
N VAL A 137 -5.91 -5.91 4.33
CA VAL A 137 -4.75 -5.08 3.99
C VAL A 137 -5.01 -3.60 4.27
N THR A 138 -4.08 -2.91 4.94
CA THR A 138 -4.09 -1.46 5.13
C THR A 138 -2.94 -0.79 4.38
N LEU A 139 -3.20 0.41 3.87
CA LEU A 139 -2.27 1.21 3.07
C LEU A 139 -2.32 2.68 3.51
N TYR A 140 -1.16 3.31 3.62
CA TYR A 140 -1.03 4.77 3.58
C TYR A 140 0.26 5.13 2.83
N LEU A 141 0.15 5.17 1.50
CA LEU A 141 1.29 5.27 0.57
C LEU A 141 1.18 6.54 -0.28
N PHE A 142 1.42 6.45 -1.59
CA PHE A 142 1.16 7.49 -2.58
C PHE A 142 0.24 6.98 -3.70
N PRO A 143 -0.43 7.88 -4.45
CA PRO A 143 -1.36 7.51 -5.52
C PRO A 143 -0.76 6.55 -6.56
N ASP A 144 0.44 6.83 -7.04
CA ASP A 144 1.13 6.02 -8.06
C ASP A 144 1.55 4.66 -7.52
N VAL A 145 1.96 4.60 -6.24
CA VAL A 145 2.30 3.37 -5.54
C VAL A 145 1.06 2.48 -5.41
N ASN A 146 -0.10 3.03 -5.02
CA ASN A 146 -1.36 2.29 -4.94
C ASN A 146 -1.77 1.71 -6.29
N VAL A 147 -1.70 2.50 -7.36
CA VAL A 147 -2.04 2.03 -8.72
C VAL A 147 -1.07 0.93 -9.18
N ARG A 148 0.22 1.04 -8.86
CA ARG A 148 1.23 0.01 -9.17
C ARG A 148 1.02 -1.26 -8.35
N LEU A 149 0.50 -1.14 -7.13
CA LEU A 149 0.25 -2.27 -6.22
C LEU A 149 -1.05 -3.02 -6.54
N ARG A 150 -2.06 -2.32 -7.08
CA ARG A 150 -3.38 -2.88 -7.43
C ARG A 150 -3.34 -4.24 -8.14
N PRO A 151 -2.54 -4.47 -9.20
CA PRO A 151 -2.49 -5.78 -9.87
C PRO A 151 -2.00 -6.92 -8.97
N LYS A 152 -1.15 -6.61 -7.99
CA LYS A 152 -0.68 -7.59 -6.99
C LYS A 152 -1.78 -7.93 -5.99
N LEU A 153 -2.49 -6.91 -5.47
CA LEU A 153 -3.61 -7.09 -4.55
C LEU A 153 -4.69 -7.99 -5.19
N LEU A 154 -5.10 -7.69 -6.42
CA LEU A 154 -6.12 -8.46 -7.13
C LEU A 154 -5.69 -9.89 -7.48
N ARG A 155 -4.38 -10.15 -7.57
CA ARG A 155 -3.84 -11.48 -7.91
C ARG A 155 -3.64 -12.37 -6.70
N GLU A 156 -3.21 -11.80 -5.57
CA GLU A 156 -2.72 -12.57 -4.42
C GLU A 156 -3.70 -12.63 -3.26
N LEU A 157 -4.59 -11.65 -3.13
CA LEU A 157 -5.61 -11.65 -2.08
C LEU A 157 -6.79 -12.55 -2.48
N LYS A 158 -7.43 -13.15 -1.48
CA LYS A 158 -8.62 -13.95 -1.71
C LYS A 158 -9.81 -13.04 -2.02
N PRO A 159 -10.79 -13.50 -2.81
CA PRO A 159 -12.05 -12.79 -2.96
C PRO A 159 -12.69 -12.49 -1.61
N GLY A 160 -13.20 -11.27 -1.45
CA GLY A 160 -13.78 -10.78 -0.20
C GLY A 160 -12.77 -10.25 0.81
N THR A 161 -11.45 -10.33 0.55
CA THR A 161 -10.46 -9.67 1.41
C THR A 161 -10.64 -8.14 1.35
N PRO A 162 -10.87 -7.45 2.49
CA PRO A 162 -10.90 -6.00 2.53
C PRO A 162 -9.52 -5.38 2.32
N VAL A 163 -9.49 -4.31 1.53
CA VAL A 163 -8.34 -3.43 1.37
C VAL A 163 -8.76 -2.02 1.77
N ILE A 164 -8.01 -1.39 2.67
CA ILE A 164 -8.32 -0.08 3.23
C ILE A 164 -7.14 0.86 2.98
N SER A 165 -7.39 2.01 2.36
CA SER A 165 -6.35 3.00 2.04
C SER A 165 -6.68 4.35 2.64
N ASN A 166 -5.69 4.96 3.28
CA ASN A 166 -5.76 6.33 3.77
C ASN A 166 -5.35 7.32 2.66
N GLU A 167 -6.15 8.37 2.44
CA GLU A 167 -6.03 9.48 1.47
C GLU A 167 -6.05 9.13 -0.03
N PHE A 168 -5.53 7.97 -0.42
CA PHE A 168 -5.25 7.69 -1.83
C PHE A 168 -6.09 6.52 -2.38
N ASN A 169 -6.67 6.72 -3.57
CA ASN A 169 -7.47 5.70 -4.25
C ASN A 169 -6.60 4.72 -5.08
N MET A 170 -7.23 3.86 -5.88
CA MET A 170 -6.57 2.89 -6.78
C MET A 170 -6.88 3.13 -8.26
N GLY A 171 -7.03 4.39 -8.67
CA GLY A 171 -7.34 4.77 -10.05
C GLY A 171 -8.70 4.23 -10.51
N GLU A 172 -8.71 3.49 -11.62
CA GLU A 172 -9.94 2.92 -12.22
C GLU A 172 -10.67 1.88 -11.35
N TRP A 173 -10.03 1.36 -10.30
CA TRP A 173 -10.71 0.47 -9.35
C TRP A 173 -11.45 1.34 -8.35
N GLU A 174 -12.72 1.61 -8.64
CA GLU A 174 -13.60 2.40 -7.79
C GLU A 174 -13.76 1.75 -6.42
N ALA A 175 -13.75 2.57 -5.36
CA ALA A 175 -13.94 2.10 -4.00
C ALA A 175 -15.39 1.69 -3.74
N ASP A 176 -15.57 0.60 -2.99
CA ASP A 176 -16.89 0.15 -2.57
C ASP A 176 -17.47 1.06 -1.47
N ARG A 177 -16.59 1.69 -0.67
CA ARG A 177 -16.97 2.75 0.28
C ARG A 177 -15.89 3.83 0.35
N VAL A 178 -16.33 5.06 0.62
CA VAL A 178 -15.47 6.22 0.89
C VAL A 178 -15.97 6.90 2.16
N LEU A 179 -15.10 7.03 3.16
CA LEU A 179 -15.41 7.65 4.44
C LEU A 179 -14.59 8.93 4.62
N ARG A 180 -15.20 9.93 5.27
CA ARG A 180 -14.51 11.16 5.70
C ARG A 180 -14.36 11.10 7.21
N VAL A 181 -13.13 11.10 7.70
CA VAL A 181 -12.82 10.95 9.13
C VAL A 181 -12.24 12.27 9.64
N GLN A 182 -12.89 12.87 10.64
CA GLN A 182 -12.37 14.06 11.30
C GLN A 182 -11.27 13.65 12.29
N ALA A 183 -10.06 14.18 12.10
CA ALA A 183 -8.96 14.09 13.06
C ALA A 183 -8.64 15.51 13.61
N PRO A 184 -7.78 15.66 14.64
CA PRO A 184 -7.50 16.95 15.26
C PRO A 184 -6.92 18.01 14.29
N ASP A 185 -6.15 17.58 13.31
CA ASP A 185 -5.46 18.43 12.33
C ASP A 185 -6.30 18.73 11.09
N ARG A 186 -7.01 17.73 10.56
CA ARG A 186 -7.84 17.86 9.34
C ARG A 186 -8.82 16.71 9.18
N ILE A 187 -9.62 16.78 8.11
CA ILE A 187 -10.43 15.65 7.64
C ILE A 187 -9.57 14.79 6.71
N TYR A 188 -9.59 13.48 6.95
CA TYR A 188 -8.98 12.47 6.11
C TYR A 188 -10.04 11.73 5.28
N VAL A 189 -9.66 11.22 4.12
CA VAL A 189 -10.50 10.38 3.26
C VAL A 189 -9.99 8.95 3.32
N VAL A 190 -10.83 8.02 3.77
CA VAL A 190 -10.52 6.59 3.82
C VAL A 190 -11.30 5.88 2.72
N TYR A 191 -10.59 5.10 1.91
CA TYR A 191 -11.17 4.29 0.84
C TYR A 191 -11.18 2.82 1.25
N TYR A 192 -12.22 2.10 0.85
CA TYR A 192 -12.41 0.69 1.15
C TYR A 192 -12.83 -0.06 -0.11
N TRP A 193 -12.21 -1.22 -0.32
CA TRP A 193 -12.55 -2.17 -1.38
C TRP A 193 -12.66 -3.58 -0.81
N LEU A 194 -13.52 -4.39 -1.42
CA LEU A 194 -13.45 -5.83 -1.38
C LEU A 194 -12.80 -6.36 -2.64
N VAL A 195 -11.82 -7.26 -2.48
CA VAL A 195 -11.23 -7.96 -3.62
C VAL A 195 -12.34 -8.75 -4.34
N PRO A 196 -12.61 -8.49 -5.63
CA PRO A 196 -13.71 -9.14 -6.32
C PRO A 196 -13.40 -10.61 -6.62
N ALA A 197 -14.43 -11.45 -6.61
CA ALA A 197 -14.32 -12.82 -7.11
C ALA A 197 -14.18 -12.83 -8.64
N HIS A 198 -13.43 -13.77 -9.20
CA HIS A 198 -13.37 -13.97 -10.64
C HIS A 198 -14.63 -14.68 -11.13
N ALA A 199 -15.51 -13.92 -11.78
CA ALA A 199 -16.75 -14.38 -12.40
C ALA A 199 -16.71 -14.32 -13.93
N GLU A 200 -15.71 -13.67 -14.52
CA GLU A 200 -15.54 -13.61 -15.97
C GLU A 200 -15.44 -14.99 -16.61
N GLY A 201 -16.09 -15.15 -17.77
CA GLY A 201 -16.01 -16.38 -18.55
C GLY A 201 -17.36 -16.84 -19.08
N THR A 202 -17.35 -18.02 -19.71
CA THR A 202 -18.55 -18.70 -20.16
C THR A 202 -18.91 -19.80 -19.18
N TRP A 203 -20.06 -19.67 -18.55
CA TRP A 203 -20.62 -20.64 -17.62
C TRP A 203 -21.71 -21.44 -18.32
N GLN A 204 -21.67 -22.75 -18.18
CA GLN A 204 -22.65 -23.65 -18.79
C GLN A 204 -23.15 -24.64 -17.75
N TRP A 205 -24.47 -24.79 -17.67
CA TRP A 205 -25.10 -25.78 -16.81
C TRP A 205 -26.40 -26.29 -17.43
N ARG A 206 -26.84 -27.48 -17.01
CA ARG A 206 -28.04 -28.14 -17.48
C ARG A 206 -28.94 -28.46 -16.30
N LEU A 207 -30.21 -28.05 -16.37
CA LEU A 207 -31.21 -28.35 -15.32
C LEU A 207 -32.29 -29.30 -15.87
N PRO A 208 -32.79 -30.25 -15.06
CA PRO A 208 -33.95 -31.04 -15.43
C PRO A 208 -35.22 -30.17 -15.46
N SER A 209 -36.14 -30.46 -16.38
CA SER A 209 -37.48 -29.86 -16.41
C SER A 209 -38.54 -30.89 -16.84
N PRO A 210 -39.84 -30.63 -16.60
CA PRO A 210 -40.92 -31.53 -17.02
C PRO A 210 -40.96 -31.81 -18.52
N THR A 211 -40.44 -30.91 -19.36
CA THR A 211 -40.42 -31.03 -20.82
C THR A 211 -39.08 -31.53 -21.38
N GLY A 212 -38.13 -31.89 -20.49
CA GLY A 212 -36.79 -32.34 -20.83
C GLY A 212 -35.69 -31.44 -20.23
N PRO A 213 -34.42 -31.84 -20.30
CA PRO A 213 -33.31 -31.01 -19.80
C PRO A 213 -33.22 -29.67 -20.54
N VAL A 214 -32.89 -28.61 -19.81
CA VAL A 214 -32.71 -27.25 -20.33
C VAL A 214 -31.26 -26.83 -20.16
N ASP A 215 -30.64 -26.39 -21.25
CA ASP A 215 -29.26 -25.89 -21.28
C ASP A 215 -29.22 -24.39 -21.08
N TYR A 216 -28.39 -23.94 -20.15
CA TYR A 216 -28.16 -22.53 -19.88
C TYR A 216 -26.70 -22.19 -20.18
N THR A 217 -26.50 -21.06 -20.85
CA THR A 217 -25.16 -20.49 -21.04
C THR A 217 -25.18 -19.03 -20.57
N LEU A 218 -24.21 -18.66 -19.74
CA LEU A 218 -24.00 -17.29 -19.28
C LEU A 218 -22.60 -16.84 -19.70
N GLN A 219 -22.52 -15.74 -20.46
CA GLN A 219 -21.26 -15.14 -20.89
C GLN A 219 -21.04 -13.87 -20.08
N LEU A 220 -20.06 -13.88 -19.18
CA LEU A 220 -19.74 -12.76 -18.29
C LEU A 220 -18.44 -12.08 -18.73
N ARG A 221 -18.46 -10.75 -18.73
CA ARG A 221 -17.30 -9.85 -18.75
C ARG A 221 -17.21 -9.17 -17.39
N GLN A 222 -15.97 -8.97 -16.93
CA GLN A 222 -15.75 -8.36 -15.62
C GLN A 222 -14.68 -7.28 -15.70
N GLN A 223 -14.94 -6.17 -15.02
CA GLN A 223 -13.94 -5.16 -14.70
C GLN A 223 -14.02 -4.88 -13.21
N PHE A 224 -13.02 -5.34 -12.46
CA PHE A 224 -13.01 -5.29 -11.00
C PHE A 224 -14.30 -5.88 -10.39
N GLN A 225 -15.07 -5.10 -9.63
CA GLN A 225 -16.34 -5.53 -9.05
C GLN A 225 -17.54 -5.43 -10.02
N LYS A 226 -17.38 -4.83 -11.20
CA LYS A 226 -18.46 -4.64 -12.17
C LYS A 226 -18.52 -5.85 -13.10
N VAL A 227 -19.61 -6.61 -13.02
CA VAL A 227 -19.88 -7.77 -13.88
C VAL A 227 -21.05 -7.45 -14.82
N SER A 228 -20.89 -7.81 -16.09
CA SER A 228 -21.92 -7.66 -17.13
C SER A 228 -21.90 -8.88 -18.05
N GLY A 229 -22.99 -9.15 -18.76
CA GLY A 229 -23.04 -10.34 -19.60
C GLY A 229 -24.36 -10.58 -20.30
N THR A 230 -24.42 -11.71 -21.00
CA THR A 230 -25.61 -12.21 -21.69
C THR A 230 -25.92 -13.64 -21.25
N ALA A 231 -27.20 -14.00 -21.24
CA ALA A 231 -27.65 -15.35 -20.94
C ALA A 231 -28.40 -15.93 -22.15
N THR A 232 -28.25 -17.24 -22.37
CA THR A 232 -29.04 -17.99 -23.35
C THR A 232 -29.64 -19.24 -22.72
N VAL A 233 -30.83 -19.62 -23.18
CA VAL A 233 -31.57 -20.83 -22.81
C VAL A 233 -31.77 -21.65 -24.08
N ASN A 234 -31.28 -22.90 -24.09
CA ASN A 234 -31.28 -23.78 -25.26
C ASN A 234 -30.72 -23.06 -26.52
N GLY A 235 -29.67 -22.26 -26.35
CA GLY A 235 -29.03 -21.49 -27.43
C GLY A 235 -29.77 -20.25 -27.90
N LYS A 236 -30.92 -19.90 -27.32
CA LYS A 236 -31.67 -18.66 -27.61
C LYS A 236 -31.44 -17.64 -26.51
N ALA A 237 -31.30 -16.36 -26.87
CA ALA A 237 -31.15 -15.29 -25.88
C ALA A 237 -32.27 -15.35 -24.82
N ALA A 238 -31.88 -15.31 -23.55
CA ALA A 238 -32.83 -15.15 -22.45
C ALA A 238 -33.33 -13.70 -22.51
N SER A 239 -34.60 -13.52 -22.86
CA SER A 239 -35.29 -12.22 -22.84
C SER A 239 -35.55 -11.75 -21.42
#